data_AF-A0A9E5XB85-F1
#
_entry.id   AF-A0A9E5XB85-F1
#
_cell.length_a   1.000
_cell.length_b   1.000
_cell.length_c   1.000
_cell.angle_alpha   90.00
_cell.angle_beta   90.00
_cell.angle_gamma   90.00
#
_symmetry.space_group_name_H-M   'P 1'
#
loop_
_entity.id
_entity.type
_entity.pdbx_description
1 polymer ?
#
loop_
_entity_poly.entity_id
_entity_poly.type
_entity_poly.pdbx_seq_one_letter_code
_entity_poly.pdbx_strand_id
1 'polypeptide(L)'
;MALVAHAPKMRSIPKVEQQAWTAPELQAFLRQAAGHRLFPALWLLATTGLRRSELLGLQWTDVDLDAATLSVNRGLVSVGYDLYGSRGKTSNSRRAVDLDATTVKVLSALKAWQQAERNAAGIEPTRWVFADVEGNPIHPTRSPRPSNGSSLRPAPPRSDSMTSATPTAPC
;
A
#
# COMPACT_ATOMS: atom_id res chain seq x y z
N MET A 1 31.37 -38.09 9.77
CA MET A 1 29.97 -38.13 10.27
C MET A 1 29.39 -36.72 10.13
N ALA A 2 28.49 -36.50 9.18
CA ALA A 2 27.88 -35.18 8.95
C ALA A 2 26.76 -34.95 9.98
N LEU A 3 26.85 -33.83 10.71
CA LEU A 3 25.83 -33.38 11.65
C LEU A 3 24.66 -32.79 10.85
N VAL A 4 23.55 -33.53 10.75
CA VAL A 4 22.31 -33.03 10.13
C VAL A 4 21.66 -32.04 11.10
N ALA A 5 21.81 -30.75 10.81
CA ALA A 5 21.09 -29.70 11.51
C ALA A 5 19.58 -29.85 11.21
N HIS A 6 18.79 -30.13 12.24
CA HIS A 6 17.35 -30.15 12.12
C HIS A 6 16.83 -28.72 12.18
N ALA A 7 16.02 -28.32 11.19
CA ALA A 7 15.34 -27.03 11.21
C ALA A 7 14.56 -26.87 12.52
N PRO A 8 14.71 -25.73 13.24
CA PRO A 8 14.01 -25.53 14.49
C PRO A 8 12.50 -25.59 14.24
N LYS A 9 11.79 -26.47 14.97
CA LYS A 9 10.33 -26.47 14.98
C LYS A 9 9.86 -25.09 15.44
N MET A 10 9.31 -24.32 14.51
CA MET A 10 8.76 -23.01 14.81
C MET A 10 7.64 -23.21 15.83
N ARG A 11 7.78 -22.62 17.03
CA ARG A 11 6.73 -22.70 18.05
C ARG A 11 5.48 -22.06 17.45
N SER A 12 4.35 -22.77 17.49
CA SER A 12 3.06 -22.23 17.09
C SER A 12 2.77 -20.98 17.90
N ILE A 13 2.81 -19.82 17.25
CA ILE A 13 2.40 -18.56 17.88
C ILE A 13 0.89 -18.67 18.10
N PRO A 14 0.38 -18.53 19.34
CA PRO A 14 -1.06 -18.52 19.58
C PRO A 14 -1.72 -17.50 18.66
N LYS A 15 -2.74 -17.92 17.92
CA LYS A 15 -3.48 -17.02 17.04
C LYS A 15 -4.29 -16.07 17.93
N VAL A 16 -3.73 -14.88 18.18
CA VAL A 16 -4.48 -13.79 18.82
C VAL A 16 -5.58 -13.39 17.86
N GLU A 17 -6.84 -13.62 18.22
CA GLU A 17 -7.96 -13.13 17.45
C GLU A 17 -7.97 -11.60 17.48
N GLN A 18 -7.91 -11.00 16.29
CA GLN A 18 -7.96 -9.54 16.18
C GLN A 18 -9.42 -9.11 16.35
N GLN A 19 -9.68 -8.26 17.34
CA GLN A 19 -11.01 -7.72 17.56
C GLN A 19 -11.33 -6.69 16.47
N ALA A 20 -12.34 -6.99 15.66
CA ALA A 20 -12.84 -6.08 14.63
C ALA A 20 -13.84 -5.08 15.21
N TRP A 21 -13.90 -3.90 14.61
CA TRP A 21 -14.91 -2.89 14.97
C TRP A 21 -16.29 -3.28 14.44
N THR A 22 -17.30 -2.95 15.21
CA THR A 22 -18.70 -2.98 14.77
C THR A 22 -18.97 -1.83 13.80
N ALA A 23 -20.02 -1.96 12.98
CA ALA A 23 -20.41 -0.90 12.05
C ALA A 23 -20.69 0.46 12.73
N PRO A 24 -21.37 0.53 13.90
CA PRO A 24 -21.55 1.79 14.62
C PRO A 24 -20.25 2.42 15.12
N GLU A 25 -19.31 1.62 15.63
CA GLU A 25 -18.00 2.12 16.08
C GLU A 25 -17.20 2.70 14.92
N LEU A 26 -17.14 1.98 13.79
CA LEU A 26 -16.49 2.47 12.59
C LEU A 26 -17.14 3.76 12.07
N GLN A 27 -18.47 3.84 12.09
CA GLN A 27 -19.18 5.04 11.67
C GLN A 27 -18.88 6.23 12.60
N ALA A 28 -18.86 6.01 13.92
CA ALA A 28 -18.52 7.04 14.89
C ALA A 28 -17.09 7.55 14.69
N PHE A 29 -16.14 6.64 14.47
CA PHE A 29 -14.76 6.99 14.16
C PHE A 29 -14.63 7.80 12.86
N LEU A 30 -15.26 7.36 11.77
CA LEU A 30 -15.21 8.07 10.49
C LEU A 30 -15.85 9.46 10.58
N ARG A 31 -16.92 9.62 11.37
CA ARG A 31 -17.52 10.93 11.65
C ARG A 31 -16.55 11.85 12.41
N GLN A 32 -15.83 11.32 13.39
CA GLN A 32 -14.85 12.10 14.15
C GLN A 32 -13.62 12.47 13.30
N ALA A 33 -13.22 11.58 12.38
CA ALA A 33 -12.13 11.83 11.44
C ALA A 33 -12.54 12.78 10.30
N ALA A 34 -13.82 13.14 10.16
CA ALA A 34 -14.28 14.05 9.13
C ALA A 34 -13.54 15.39 9.22
N GLY A 35 -12.97 15.84 8.09
CA GLY A 35 -12.14 17.05 8.03
C GLY A 35 -10.64 16.82 8.28
N HIS A 36 -10.22 15.64 8.74
CA HIS A 36 -8.80 15.30 8.84
C HIS A 36 -8.21 14.99 7.45
N ARG A 37 -6.95 15.35 7.19
CA ARG A 37 -6.26 15.08 5.91
C ARG A 37 -6.21 13.59 5.54
N LEU A 38 -6.23 12.72 6.54
CA LEU A 38 -6.26 11.25 6.35
C LEU A 38 -7.67 10.68 6.16
N PHE A 39 -8.73 11.48 6.25
CA PHE A 39 -10.10 10.99 6.13
C PHE A 39 -10.34 10.18 4.85
N PRO A 40 -9.92 10.63 3.65
CA PRO A 40 -10.11 9.84 2.42
C PRO A 40 -9.35 8.51 2.44
N ALA A 41 -8.19 8.46 3.08
CA ALA A 41 -7.41 7.22 3.25
C ALA A 41 -8.15 6.23 4.17
N LEU A 42 -8.65 6.70 5.31
CA LEU A 42 -9.41 5.90 6.26
C LEU A 42 -10.72 5.41 5.65
N TRP A 43 -11.40 6.26 4.89
CA TRP A 43 -12.62 5.92 4.17
C TRP A 43 -12.39 4.80 3.16
N LEU A 44 -11.34 4.90 2.33
CA LEU A 44 -11.00 3.85 1.37
C LEU A 44 -10.68 2.52 2.08
N LEU A 45 -9.87 2.54 3.13
CA LEU A 45 -9.55 1.32 3.89
C LEU A 45 -10.81 0.64 4.45
N ALA A 46 -11.76 1.43 4.92
CA ALA A 46 -13.02 0.94 5.49
C ALA A 46 -13.98 0.35 4.44
N THR A 47 -14.00 0.89 3.22
CA THR A 47 -15.02 0.57 2.19
C THR A 47 -14.54 -0.40 1.12
N THR A 48 -13.24 -0.41 0.81
CA THR A 48 -12.68 -1.17 -0.34
C THR A 48 -11.84 -2.37 0.07
N GLY A 49 -11.52 -2.51 1.36
CA GLY A 49 -10.67 -3.59 1.87
C GLY A 49 -9.23 -3.55 1.34
N LEU A 50 -8.77 -2.39 0.86
CA LEU A 50 -7.39 -2.21 0.43
C LEU A 50 -6.43 -2.48 1.59
N ARG A 51 -5.33 -3.17 1.28
CA ARG A 51 -4.21 -3.26 2.22
C ARG A 51 -3.52 -1.91 2.28
N ARG A 52 -2.97 -1.54 3.44
CA ARG A 52 -2.22 -0.27 3.60
C ARG A 52 -1.17 -0.05 2.51
N SER A 53 -0.43 -1.10 2.11
CA SER A 53 0.55 -1.01 1.03
C SER A 53 -0.07 -0.70 -0.33
N GLU A 54 -1.26 -1.22 -0.62
CA GLU A 54 -1.99 -0.97 -1.87
C GLU A 54 -2.50 0.46 -1.91
N LEU A 55 -3.06 0.94 -0.79
CA LEU A 55 -3.51 2.33 -0.63
C LEU A 55 -2.38 3.32 -0.90
N LEU A 56 -1.21 3.11 -0.29
CA LEU A 56 -0.03 3.96 -0.46
C LEU A 56 0.58 3.86 -1.86
N GLY A 57 0.29 2.78 -2.59
CA GLY A 57 0.72 2.57 -3.97
C GLY A 57 -0.24 3.15 -5.03
N LEU A 58 -1.39 3.70 -4.61
CA LEU A 58 -2.45 4.12 -5.53
C LEU A 58 -2.06 5.39 -6.29
N GLN A 59 -2.24 5.38 -7.61
CA GLN A 59 -2.07 6.56 -8.46
C GLN A 59 -3.41 7.00 -9.05
N TRP A 60 -3.51 8.28 -9.43
CA TRP A 60 -4.71 8.82 -10.07
C TRP A 60 -5.04 8.12 -11.40
N THR A 61 -4.05 7.54 -12.08
CA THR A 61 -4.25 6.73 -13.29
C THR A 61 -4.91 5.37 -13.02
N ASP A 62 -4.95 4.93 -11.76
CA ASP A 62 -5.60 3.68 -11.38
C ASP A 62 -7.06 3.88 -10.93
N VAL A 63 -7.53 5.13 -10.85
CA VAL A 63 -8.86 5.49 -10.35
C VAL A 63 -9.67 6.09 -11.49
N ASP A 64 -10.73 5.39 -11.87
CA ASP A 64 -11.73 5.88 -12.82
C ASP A 64 -12.97 6.32 -12.04
N LEU A 65 -13.11 7.64 -11.84
CA LEU A 65 -14.23 8.21 -11.11
C LEU A 65 -15.53 8.19 -11.93
N ASP A 66 -15.44 8.14 -13.26
CA ASP A 66 -16.60 8.14 -14.15
C ASP A 66 -17.20 6.73 -14.24
N ALA A 67 -16.33 5.72 -14.36
CA ALA A 67 -16.72 4.32 -14.30
C ALA A 67 -16.95 3.82 -12.85
N ALA A 68 -16.64 4.64 -11.84
CA ALA A 68 -16.67 4.28 -10.42
C ALA A 68 -15.87 3.00 -10.11
N THR A 69 -14.66 2.89 -10.64
CA THR A 69 -13.78 1.74 -10.42
C THR A 69 -12.37 2.14 -10.00
N LEU A 70 -11.72 1.26 -9.24
CA LEU A 70 -10.34 1.41 -8.78
C LEU A 70 -9.55 0.15 -9.09
N SER A 71 -8.40 0.31 -9.76
CA SER A 71 -7.51 -0.80 -10.11
C SER A 71 -6.35 -0.93 -9.13
N VAL A 72 -6.23 -2.08 -8.47
CA VAL A 72 -5.13 -2.34 -7.53
C VAL A 72 -3.93 -2.90 -8.29
N ASN A 73 -3.05 -2.02 -8.77
CA ASN A 73 -1.94 -2.42 -9.65
C ASN A 73 -0.60 -2.62 -8.93
N ARG A 74 -0.41 -1.96 -7.79
CA ARG A 74 0.88 -1.93 -7.09
C ARG A 74 0.71 -1.78 -5.59
N GLY A 75 1.70 -2.28 -4.86
CA GLY A 75 1.85 -2.02 -3.43
C GLY A 75 3.13 -1.24 -3.16
N LEU A 76 3.13 -0.43 -2.11
CA LEU A 76 4.28 0.29 -1.62
C LEU A 76 4.70 -0.28 -0.26
N VAL A 77 5.94 -0.76 -0.18
CA VAL A 77 6.50 -1.37 1.04
C VAL A 77 7.80 -0.66 1.41
N SER A 78 8.06 -0.55 2.71
CA SER A 78 9.33 -0.02 3.22
C SER A 78 10.24 -1.18 3.61
N VAL A 79 11.46 -1.23 3.06
CA VAL A 79 12.52 -2.15 3.50
C VAL A 79 13.72 -1.30 3.88
N GLY A 80 14.13 -1.33 5.15
CA GLY A 80 15.24 -0.49 5.62
C GLY A 80 15.02 1.01 5.42
N TYR A 81 13.77 1.50 5.53
CA TYR A 81 13.33 2.89 5.28
C TYR A 81 13.30 3.34 3.81
N ASP A 82 13.78 2.52 2.88
CA ASP A 82 13.63 2.79 1.47
C ASP A 82 12.26 2.30 0.97
N LEU A 83 11.63 3.11 0.12
CA LEU A 83 10.35 2.78 -0.49
C LEU A 83 10.54 1.94 -1.74
N TYR A 84 9.95 0.75 -1.70
CA TYR A 84 9.95 -0.19 -2.80
C TYR A 84 8.55 -0.33 -3.37
N GLY A 85 8.45 -0.11 -4.68
CA GLY A 85 7.27 -0.49 -5.44
C GLY A 85 7.27 -2.00 -5.64
N SER A 86 6.33 -2.70 -5.02
CA SER A 86 6.03 -4.07 -5.38
C SER A 86 5.01 -4.05 -6.52
N ARG A 87 5.45 -4.41 -7.73
CA ARG A 87 4.51 -5.00 -8.71
C ARG A 87 3.97 -6.24 -8.03
N GLY A 88 2.65 -6.35 -7.92
CA GLY A 88 2.06 -7.45 -7.17
C GLY A 88 2.57 -8.79 -7.73
N LYS A 89 2.85 -9.73 -6.82
CA LYS A 89 3.77 -10.88 -7.04
C LYS A 89 3.34 -11.84 -8.16
N THR A 90 2.15 -11.66 -8.75
CA THR A 90 1.62 -12.41 -9.89
C THR A 90 0.52 -11.58 -10.60
N SER A 91 0.18 -11.93 -11.85
CA SER A 91 -0.98 -11.36 -12.58
C SER A 91 -2.27 -11.32 -11.74
N ASN A 92 -2.43 -12.29 -10.84
CA ASN A 92 -3.57 -12.52 -9.96
C ASN A 92 -3.70 -11.53 -8.79
N SER A 93 -2.71 -10.64 -8.60
CA SER A 93 -2.76 -9.59 -7.58
C SER A 93 -3.43 -8.30 -8.07
N ARG A 94 -3.63 -8.17 -9.39
CA ARG A 94 -4.32 -7.04 -10.00
C ARG A 94 -5.81 -7.32 -9.99
N ARG A 95 -6.56 -6.50 -9.27
CA ARG A 95 -8.03 -6.57 -9.19
C ARG A 95 -8.64 -5.20 -9.40
N ALA A 96 -9.81 -5.17 -10.00
CA ALA A 96 -10.68 -4.00 -9.99
C ALA A 96 -11.54 -4.04 -8.71
N VAL A 97 -11.81 -2.87 -8.16
CA VAL A 97 -12.69 -2.66 -7.01
C VAL A 97 -13.73 -1.63 -7.40
N ASP A 98 -15.00 -1.99 -7.30
CA ASP A 98 -16.11 -1.08 -7.55
C ASP A 98 -16.23 -0.08 -6.40
N LEU A 99 -16.51 1.18 -6.74
CA LEU A 99 -16.63 2.27 -5.80
C LEU A 99 -18.10 2.66 -5.65
N ASP A 100 -18.58 2.77 -4.42
CA ASP A 100 -19.90 3.35 -4.17
C ASP A 100 -19.88 4.88 -4.41
N ALA A 101 -21.06 5.45 -4.65
CA ALA A 101 -21.20 6.87 -4.95
C ALA A 101 -20.63 7.80 -3.87
N THR A 102 -20.61 7.38 -2.60
CA THR A 102 -20.02 8.17 -1.51
C THR A 102 -18.51 8.16 -1.62
N THR A 103 -17.91 7.00 -1.89
CA THR A 103 -16.46 6.88 -2.10
C THR A 103 -15.98 7.68 -3.31
N VAL A 104 -16.75 7.68 -4.41
CA VAL A 104 -16.46 8.53 -5.58
C VAL A 104 -16.46 10.02 -5.19
N LYS A 105 -17.45 10.48 -4.42
CA LYS A 105 -17.50 11.87 -3.92
C LYS A 105 -16.30 12.21 -3.05
N VAL A 106 -15.91 11.31 -2.14
CA VAL A 106 -14.73 11.49 -1.26
C VAL A 106 -13.45 11.62 -2.09
N LEU A 107 -13.26 10.77 -3.11
CA LEU A 107 -12.08 10.84 -3.97
C LEU A 107 -12.08 12.05 -4.88
N SER A 108 -13.23 12.45 -5.42
CA SER A 108 -13.37 13.67 -6.21
C SER A 108 -13.02 14.91 -5.38
N ALA A 109 -13.50 14.98 -4.13
CA ALA A 109 -13.18 16.07 -3.22
C ALA A 109 -11.68 16.10 -2.88
N LEU A 110 -11.06 14.93 -2.64
CA LEU A 110 -9.62 14.82 -2.43
C LEU A 110 -8.84 15.35 -3.65
N LYS A 111 -9.23 14.95 -4.87
CA LYS A 111 -8.56 15.37 -6.11
C LYS A 111 -8.60 16.90 -6.27
N ALA A 112 -9.78 17.49 -6.08
CA ALA A 112 -9.96 18.94 -6.16
C ALA A 112 -9.15 19.69 -5.10
N TRP A 113 -9.16 19.21 -3.86
CA TRP A 113 -8.40 19.81 -2.76
C TRP A 113 -6.88 19.77 -3.02
N GLN A 114 -6.35 18.62 -3.46
CA GLN A 114 -4.92 18.50 -3.81
C GLN A 114 -4.52 19.42 -4.96
N GLN A 115 -5.39 19.54 -5.98
CA GLN A 115 -5.16 20.43 -7.10
C GLN A 115 -5.12 21.90 -6.65
N ALA A 116 -6.04 22.31 -5.77
CA ALA A 116 -6.06 23.66 -5.21
C ALA A 116 -4.82 23.96 -4.36
N GLU A 117 -4.43 23.07 -3.44
CA GLU A 117 -3.20 23.21 -2.64
C GLU A 117 -1.96 23.38 -3.52
N ARG A 118 -1.82 22.54 -4.55
CA ARG A 118 -0.65 22.53 -5.44
C ARG A 118 -0.60 23.73 -6.35
N ASN A 119 -1.73 24.13 -6.92
CA ASN A 119 -1.82 25.33 -7.74
C ASN A 119 -1.44 26.58 -6.93
N ALA A 120 -1.89 26.67 -5.68
CA ALA A 120 -1.51 27.76 -4.78
C ALA A 120 0.00 27.76 -4.44
N ALA A 121 0.62 26.59 -4.37
CA ALA A 121 2.05 26.43 -4.10
C ALA A 121 2.95 26.50 -5.36
N GLY A 122 2.37 26.55 -6.57
CA GLY A 122 3.13 26.47 -7.83
C GLY A 122 3.84 25.12 -8.03
N ILE A 123 3.30 24.04 -7.46
CA ILE A 123 3.89 22.69 -7.54
C ILE A 123 3.15 21.87 -8.58
N GLU A 124 3.89 21.10 -9.38
CA GLU A 124 3.31 20.20 -10.37
C GLU A 124 2.34 19.16 -9.76
N PRO A 125 1.34 18.69 -10.53
CA PRO A 125 0.42 17.65 -10.08
C PRO A 125 1.16 16.36 -9.67
N THR A 126 0.75 15.73 -8.58
CA THR A 126 1.27 14.42 -8.21
C THR A 126 0.55 13.32 -8.95
N ARG A 127 1.29 12.26 -9.28
CA ARG A 127 0.69 11.00 -9.76
C ARG A 127 0.01 10.22 -8.65
N TRP A 128 0.40 10.40 -7.38
CA TRP A 128 -0.05 9.58 -6.25
C TRP A 128 -1.35 10.12 -5.64
N VAL A 129 -2.30 9.24 -5.33
CA VAL A 129 -3.53 9.65 -4.63
C VAL A 129 -3.21 10.09 -3.21
N PHE A 130 -2.25 9.43 -2.55
CA PHE A 130 -1.79 9.76 -1.21
C PHE A 130 -0.32 10.16 -1.23
N ALA A 131 -0.10 11.46 -1.33
CA ALA A 131 1.23 12.07 -1.39
C ALA A 131 1.50 12.97 -0.17
N ASP A 132 2.79 13.13 0.15
CA ASP A 132 3.25 14.17 1.05
C ASP A 132 3.25 15.56 0.40
N VAL A 133 3.75 16.55 1.15
CA VAL A 133 3.83 17.96 0.70
C VAL A 133 4.76 18.15 -0.50
N GLU A 134 5.72 17.25 -0.71
CA GLU A 134 6.65 17.26 -1.83
C GLU A 134 6.11 16.50 -3.04
N GLY A 135 4.98 15.78 -2.89
CA GLY A 135 4.40 14.96 -3.94
C GLY A 135 4.95 13.54 -4.02
N ASN A 136 5.76 13.13 -3.05
CA ASN A 136 6.25 11.78 -2.90
C ASN A 136 5.19 10.89 -2.21
N PRO A 137 5.21 9.57 -2.44
CA PRO A 137 4.27 8.67 -1.77
C PRO A 137 4.51 8.66 -0.26
N ILE A 138 3.43 8.59 0.52
CA ILE A 138 3.52 8.57 1.98
C ILE A 138 4.24 7.31 2.47
N HIS A 139 5.23 7.49 3.35
CA HIS A 139 5.97 6.38 3.94
C HIS A 139 5.09 5.54 4.88
N PRO A 140 5.08 4.19 4.77
CA PRO A 140 4.20 3.31 5.58
C PRO A 140 4.42 3.39 7.10
N THR A 141 5.66 3.69 7.51
CA THR A 141 6.11 3.82 8.89
C THR A 141 6.74 5.20 9.04
N ARG A 142 5.94 6.25 9.14
CA ARG A 142 6.47 7.61 9.31
C ARG A 142 7.19 7.71 10.66
N SER A 143 8.52 7.58 10.67
CA SER A 143 9.38 8.09 11.75
C SER A 143 9.99 9.43 11.28
N PRO A 144 10.28 10.39 12.18
CA PRO A 144 10.57 11.78 11.82
C PRO A 144 11.99 12.02 11.30
N ARG A 145 12.63 11.04 10.63
CA ARG A 145 13.96 11.30 10.04
C ARG A 145 13.82 12.08 8.73
N PRO A 146 14.65 13.10 8.47
CA PRO A 146 14.66 13.81 7.20
C PRO A 146 15.01 12.83 6.07
N SER A 147 14.07 12.63 5.15
CA SER A 147 14.23 11.82 3.96
C SER A 147 15.05 12.60 2.93
N ASN A 148 16.33 12.27 2.78
CA ASN A 148 17.09 12.69 1.60
C ASN A 148 16.50 11.95 0.38
N GLY A 149 15.58 12.61 -0.34
CA GLY A 149 15.13 12.21 -1.67
C GLY A 149 14.68 10.75 -1.79
N SER A 150 13.43 10.47 -1.41
CA SER A 150 12.76 9.16 -1.50
C SER A 150 12.57 8.68 -2.95
N SER A 151 13.66 8.36 -3.64
CA SER A 151 13.60 7.76 -4.97
C SER A 151 13.02 6.36 -4.83
N LEU A 152 11.79 6.12 -5.28
CA LEU A 152 11.20 4.78 -5.33
C LEU A 152 12.15 3.84 -6.06
N ARG A 153 12.67 2.83 -5.36
CA ARG A 153 13.51 1.80 -5.96
C ARG A 153 12.62 0.60 -6.34
N PRO A 154 12.91 -0.09 -7.46
CA PRO A 154 12.30 -1.39 -7.70
C PRO A 154 12.69 -2.33 -6.55
N ALA A 155 11.74 -3.16 -6.09
CA ALA A 155 11.99 -4.12 -5.02
C ALA A 155 13.25 -4.97 -5.35
N PRO A 156 14.15 -5.21 -4.39
CA PRO A 156 15.34 -6.01 -4.66
C PRO A 156 14.94 -7.41 -5.16
N PRO A 157 15.69 -8.01 -6.10
CA PRO A 157 15.45 -9.38 -6.51
C PRO A 157 15.59 -10.28 -5.28
N ARG A 158 14.64 -11.19 -5.09
CA ARG A 158 14.75 -12.18 -4.02
C ARG A 158 15.91 -13.10 -4.37
N SER A 159 16.80 -13.34 -3.42
CA SER A 159 17.79 -14.40 -3.53
C SER A 159 17.03 -15.73 -3.53
N ASP A 160 16.71 -16.22 -4.73
CA ASP A 160 16.24 -17.59 -4.89
C ASP A 160 17.42 -18.50 -4.50
N SER A 161 17.24 -19.19 -3.39
CA SER A 161 18.17 -20.18 -2.87
C SER A 161 18.52 -21.18 -3.96
N MET A 162 19.82 -21.24 -4.26
CA MET A 162 20.55 -22.27 -5.01
C MET A 162 19.78 -23.59 -5.15
N THR A 163 19.31 -23.86 -6.36
CA THR A 163 19.05 -25.23 -6.81
C THR A 163 20.39 -25.96 -6.83
N SER A 164 20.60 -26.86 -5.87
CA SER A 164 21.70 -27.82 -5.91
C SER A 164 21.47 -28.77 -7.08
N ALA A 165 22.23 -28.58 -8.16
CA ALA A 165 22.40 -29.58 -9.19
C ALA A 165 23.03 -30.84 -8.57
N THR A 166 22.37 -31.98 -8.75
CA THR A 166 22.92 -33.30 -8.42
C THR A 166 23.70 -33.78 -9.66
N PRO A 167 24.98 -34.16 -9.57
CA PRO A 167 25.68 -34.74 -10.70
C PRO A 167 25.29 -36.22 -10.85
N THR A 168 24.71 -36.57 -12.00
CA THR A 168 24.56 -37.96 -12.46
C THR A 168 25.94 -38.53 -12.79
N ALA A 169 26.32 -39.62 -12.14
CA ALA A 169 27.49 -40.43 -12.52
C ALA A 169 27.14 -41.36 -13.70
N PRO A 170 28.07 -41.65 -14.63
CA PRO A 170 27.83 -42.60 -15.71
C PRO A 170 28.04 -44.05 -15.25
N CYS A 171 27.38 -44.98 -15.96
CA CYS A 171 27.56 -46.44 -15.85
C CYS A 171 28.99 -46.89 -16.22
#